data_AF-A0A0L8L067-F1
#
_entry.id   AF-A0A0L8L067-F1
#
_cell.length_a   1.000
_cell.length_b   1.000
_cell.length_c   1.000
_cell.angle_alpha   90.00
_cell.angle_beta   90.00
_cell.angle_gamma   90.00
#
_symmetry.space_group_name_H-M   'P 1'
#
loop_
_entity.id
_entity.type
_entity.pdbx_description
1 polymer ?
#
loop_
_entity_poly.entity_id
_entity_poly.type
_entity_poly.pdbx_seq_one_letter_code
_entity_poly.pdbx_strand_id
1 'polypeptide(L)'
;MRHIVTVQEAVTAFADFMEPTNAELDAIEQEMPVILAGVDLVDAQIIALDRTPNEVDNRRIRRARRRVLAARRELANQTAGASLPGGAA
;
A
#
# COMPACT_ATOMS: atom_id res chain seq x y z
N MET A 1 -23.80 -33.46 -10.36
CA MET A 1 -23.11 -32.43 -9.56
C MET A 1 -23.76 -32.39 -8.18
N ARG A 2 -22.97 -32.40 -7.09
CA ARG A 2 -23.49 -32.19 -5.73
C ARG A 2 -23.05 -30.79 -5.30
N HIS A 3 -24.00 -29.87 -5.16
CA HIS A 3 -23.73 -28.52 -4.70
C HIS A 3 -23.64 -28.53 -3.17
N ILE A 4 -22.52 -28.05 -2.61
CA ILE A 4 -22.39 -27.77 -1.18
C ILE A 4 -23.00 -26.37 -0.97
N VAL A 5 -24.21 -26.33 -0.40
CA VAL A 5 -25.07 -25.13 -0.32
C VAL A 5 -24.95 -24.42 1.05
N THR A 6 -24.05 -24.86 1.92
CA THR A 6 -24.04 -24.46 3.35
C THR A 6 -23.65 -23.00 3.61
N VAL A 7 -23.14 -22.29 2.60
CA VAL A 7 -22.78 -20.86 2.69
C VAL A 7 -23.37 -20.04 1.54
N GLN A 8 -24.33 -20.60 0.80
CA GLN A 8 -24.93 -19.94 -0.36
C GLN A 8 -25.50 -18.57 0.00
N GLU A 9 -26.30 -18.48 1.08
CA GLU A 9 -26.87 -17.21 1.53
C GLU A 9 -25.80 -16.18 1.91
N ALA A 10 -24.72 -16.59 2.57
CA ALA A 10 -23.62 -15.66 2.91
C ALA A 10 -22.86 -15.17 1.67
N VAL A 11 -22.74 -16.02 0.64
CA VAL A 11 -22.10 -15.67 -0.65
C VAL A 11 -23.05 -14.86 -1.56
N THR A 12 -24.36 -14.97 -1.40
CA THR A 12 -25.35 -14.23 -2.19
C THR A 12 -25.94 -13.01 -1.45
N ALA A 13 -25.67 -12.86 -0.15
CA ALA A 13 -26.08 -11.70 0.66
C ALA A 13 -25.24 -10.45 0.41
N PHE A 14 -24.20 -10.55 -0.43
CA PHE A 14 -23.61 -9.38 -1.07
C PHE A 14 -24.65 -8.80 -2.01
N ALA A 15 -25.46 -7.87 -1.50
CA ALA A 15 -26.20 -6.92 -2.33
C ALA A 15 -25.25 -6.44 -3.42
N ASP A 16 -25.65 -6.59 -4.68
CA ASP A 16 -24.94 -6.25 -5.93
C ASP A 16 -23.53 -5.71 -5.72
N PHE A 17 -22.51 -6.53 -6.03
CA PHE A 17 -21.08 -6.19 -6.11
C PHE A 17 -20.82 -4.67 -6.13
N MET A 18 -20.76 -4.03 -4.96
CA MET A 18 -20.55 -2.59 -4.87
C MET A 18 -19.10 -2.36 -5.28
N GLU A 19 -18.90 -1.92 -6.52
CA GLU A 19 -17.58 -1.50 -6.98
C GLU A 19 -17.09 -0.35 -6.11
N PRO A 20 -15.78 -0.26 -5.87
CA PRO A 20 -15.20 0.88 -5.18
C PRO A 20 -15.60 2.18 -5.91
N THR A 21 -15.94 3.20 -5.14
CA THR A 21 -16.18 4.53 -5.67
C THR A 21 -14.89 5.12 -6.24
N ASN A 22 -15.01 6.07 -7.16
CA ASN A 22 -13.83 6.77 -7.70
C ASN A 22 -12.96 7.40 -6.60
N ALA A 23 -13.57 7.92 -5.53
CA ALA A 23 -12.84 8.51 -4.41
C ALA A 23 -12.01 7.46 -3.64
N GLU A 24 -12.53 6.23 -3.51
CA GLU A 24 -11.80 5.12 -2.89
C GLU A 24 -10.66 4.64 -3.80
N LEU A 25 -10.89 4.59 -5.13
CA LEU A 25 -9.83 4.27 -6.09
C LEU A 25 -8.73 5.34 -6.10
N ASP A 26 -9.10 6.61 -6.08
CA ASP A 26 -8.15 7.73 -6.01
C ASP A 26 -7.34 7.72 -4.71
N ALA A 27 -7.92 7.25 -3.60
CA ALA A 27 -7.20 7.08 -2.34
C ALA A 27 -6.13 5.99 -2.44
N ILE A 28 -6.45 4.87 -3.12
CA ILE A 28 -5.46 3.80 -3.38
C ILE A 28 -4.31 4.34 -4.22
N GLU A 29 -4.61 5.08 -5.30
CA GLU A 29 -3.58 5.68 -6.17
C GLU A 29 -2.67 6.66 -5.40
N GLN A 30 -3.22 7.42 -4.46
CA GLN A 30 -2.44 8.28 -3.57
C GLN A 30 -1.49 7.47 -2.65
N GLU A 31 -1.90 6.28 -2.21
CA GLU A 31 -1.09 5.40 -1.36
C GLU A 31 -0.05 4.57 -2.14
N MET A 32 -0.22 4.39 -3.45
CA MET A 32 0.66 3.57 -4.30
C MET A 32 2.16 3.86 -4.15
N PRO A 33 2.64 5.11 -4.08
CA PRO A 33 4.05 5.39 -3.87
C PRO A 33 4.62 4.78 -2.56
N VAL A 34 3.83 4.77 -1.48
CA VAL A 34 4.23 4.16 -0.20
C VAL A 34 4.28 2.65 -0.31
N ILE A 35 3.29 2.06 -0.98
CA ILE A 35 3.21 0.61 -1.22
C ILE A 35 4.42 0.14 -2.02
N LEU A 36 4.72 0.80 -3.15
CA LEU A 36 5.86 0.46 -4.00
C LEU A 36 7.20 0.62 -3.27
N ALA A 37 7.36 1.69 -2.47
CA ALA A 37 8.56 1.83 -1.63
C ALA A 37 8.69 0.70 -0.59
N GLY A 38 7.56 0.20 -0.08
CA GLY A 38 7.49 -0.95 0.81
C GLY A 38 7.92 -2.25 0.14
N VAL A 39 7.46 -2.48 -1.11
CA VAL A 39 7.89 -3.62 -1.94
C VAL A 39 9.40 -3.57 -2.18
N ASP A 40 9.93 -2.42 -2.58
CA ASP A 40 11.38 -2.19 -2.74
C ASP A 40 12.21 -2.57 -1.50
N LEU A 41 11.66 -2.31 -0.30
CA LEU A 41 12.31 -2.68 0.96
C LEU A 41 12.27 -4.19 1.18
N VAL A 42 11.13 -4.82 0.94
CA VAL A 42 10.99 -6.28 1.05
C VAL A 42 11.93 -6.98 0.06
N ASP A 43 12.01 -6.51 -1.18
CA ASP A 43 12.94 -7.04 -2.18
C ASP A 43 14.40 -6.91 -1.72
N ALA A 44 14.78 -5.75 -1.17
CA ALA A 44 16.11 -5.55 -0.62
C ALA A 44 16.43 -6.49 0.56
N GLN A 45 15.43 -6.84 1.37
CA GLN A 45 15.56 -7.81 2.45
C GLN A 45 15.68 -9.24 1.92
N ILE A 46 14.83 -9.63 0.97
CA ILE A 46 14.84 -10.95 0.34
C ILE A 46 16.21 -11.24 -0.30
N ILE A 47 16.76 -10.30 -1.07
CA ILE A 47 18.08 -10.45 -1.69
C ILE A 47 19.17 -10.69 -0.63
N ALA A 48 19.04 -10.10 0.55
CA ALA A 48 20.00 -10.25 1.64
C ALA A 48 19.83 -11.57 2.42
N LEU A 49 18.73 -12.30 2.24
CA LEU A 49 18.50 -13.60 2.89
C LEU A 49 19.23 -14.75 2.18
N ASP A 50 19.51 -14.62 0.88
CA ASP A 50 20.17 -15.67 0.09
C ASP A 50 21.66 -15.86 0.43
N ARG A 51 22.23 -15.01 1.30
CA ARG A 51 23.64 -15.03 1.68
C ARG A 51 23.88 -14.44 3.07
N THR A 52 25.07 -14.67 3.64
CA THR A 52 25.50 -13.92 4.83
C THR A 52 25.50 -12.42 4.50
N PRO A 53 24.74 -11.59 5.25
CA PRO A 53 24.60 -10.17 4.93
C PRO A 53 25.95 -9.44 4.91
N ASN A 54 26.21 -8.72 3.82
CA ASN A 54 27.42 -7.90 3.67
C ASN A 54 27.11 -6.39 3.81
N GLU A 55 28.14 -5.56 3.74
CA GLU A 55 27.98 -4.10 3.86
C GLU A 55 27.11 -3.48 2.77
N VAL A 56 27.14 -4.03 1.55
CA VAL A 56 26.34 -3.57 0.42
C VAL A 56 24.85 -3.86 0.67
N ASP A 57 24.53 -5.05 1.19
CA ASP A 57 23.16 -5.43 1.57
C ASP A 57 22.62 -4.49 2.65
N ASN A 58 23.42 -4.26 3.69
CA ASN A 58 23.08 -3.32 4.75
C ASN A 58 22.83 -1.90 4.21
N ARG A 59 23.65 -1.43 3.27
CA ARG A 59 23.46 -0.11 2.63
C ARG A 59 22.19 -0.08 1.78
N ARG A 60 21.90 -1.15 1.04
CA ARG A 60 20.69 -1.26 0.20
C ARG A 60 19.42 -1.24 1.05
N ILE A 61 19.36 -2.01 2.12
CA ILE A 61 18.24 -2.02 3.07
C ILE A 61 18.05 -0.64 3.72
N ARG A 62 19.14 0.01 4.16
CA ARG A 62 19.07 1.38 4.72
C ARG A 62 18.51 2.39 3.71
N ARG A 63 18.94 2.31 2.45
CA ARG A 63 18.43 3.20 1.39
C ARG A 63 16.95 2.95 1.14
N ALA A 64 16.52 1.69 1.03
CA ALA A 64 15.12 1.34 0.83
C ALA A 64 14.24 1.80 2.00
N ARG A 65 14.66 1.58 3.25
CA ARG A 65 13.98 2.12 4.44
C ARG A 65 13.82 3.65 4.40
N ARG A 66 14.87 4.38 4.01
CA ARG A 66 14.78 5.84 3.88
C ARG A 66 13.78 6.28 2.81
N ARG A 67 13.64 5.53 1.71
CA ARG A 67 12.62 5.81 0.69
C ARG A 67 11.20 5.61 1.23
N VAL A 68 10.95 4.51 1.95
CA VAL A 68 9.66 4.26 2.61
C VAL A 68 9.28 5.42 3.52
N LEU A 69 10.21 5.88 4.35
CA LEU A 69 9.97 7.00 5.27
C LEU A 69 9.70 8.31 4.51
N ALA A 70 10.42 8.57 3.41
CA ALA A 70 10.18 9.74 2.57
C ALA A 70 8.80 9.71 1.92
N ALA A 71 8.39 8.58 1.33
CA ALA A 71 7.08 8.41 0.71
C ALA A 71 5.95 8.57 1.73
N ARG A 72 6.09 7.99 2.93
CA ARG A 72 5.10 8.16 4.01
C ARG A 72 4.95 9.61 4.45
N ARG A 73 6.07 10.33 4.55
CA ARG A 73 6.06 11.76 4.87
C ARG A 73 5.34 12.57 3.78
N GLU A 74 5.60 12.26 2.51
CA GLU A 74 4.97 12.92 1.38
C GLU A 74 3.45 12.71 1.38
N LEU A 75 3.00 11.46 1.54
CA LEU A 75 1.58 11.13 1.67
C LEU A 75 0.92 11.86 2.84
N ALA A 76 1.55 11.85 4.02
CA ALA A 76 1.03 12.54 5.20
C ALA A 76 0.92 14.07 5.00
N ASN A 77 1.84 14.66 4.25
CA ASN A 77 1.78 16.08 3.92
C ASN A 77 0.68 16.39 2.88
N GLN A 78 0.45 15.49 1.93
CA GLN A 78 -0.61 15.64 0.93
C GLN A 78 -2.01 15.59 1.56
N THR A 79 -2.26 14.66 2.48
CA THR A 79 -3.54 14.53 3.18
C THR A 79 -3.79 15.70 4.15
N ALA A 80 -2.74 16.22 4.79
CA ALA A 80 -2.82 17.43 5.61
C ALA A 80 -3.18 18.67 4.78
N GLY A 81 -2.61 18.80 3.57
CA GLY A 81 -2.95 19.88 2.64
C GLY A 81 -4.39 19.81 2.13
N ALA A 82 -4.92 18.61 1.88
CA ALA A 82 -6.31 18.42 1.48
C ALA A 82 -7.33 18.71 2.61
N SER A 83 -6.92 18.58 3.87
CA SER A 83 -7.78 18.83 5.04
C SER A 83 -7.87 20.30 5.44
N LEU A 84 -6.99 21.17 4.93
CA LEU A 84 -7.07 22.60 5.14
C LEU A 84 -7.98 23.22 4.06
N PRO A 85 -9.13 23.82 4.42
CA PRO A 85 -9.90 24.58 3.45
C PRO A 85 -9.03 25.76 3.03
N GLY A 86 -8.57 25.72 1.78
CA GLY A 86 -7.79 26.80 1.16
C GLY A 86 -8.63 28.06 1.04
N GLY A 87 -8.77 28.80 2.14
CA GLY A 87 -9.12 30.22 2.12
C GLY A 87 -7.91 31.00 1.62
N ALA A 88 -7.77 31.10 0.30
CA ALA A 88 -6.96 32.12 -0.33
C ALA A 88 -7.92 33.24 -0.79
N ALA A 89 -7.96 34.31 0.00
CA ALA A 89 -8.36 35.66 -0.43
C ALA A 89 -7.12 36.40 -0.93
#